data_AF-A0AAW0PP84-F1
#
_entry.id   AF-A0AAW0PP84-F1
#
_cell.length_a   1.000
_cell.length_b   1.000
_cell.length_c   1.000
_cell.angle_alpha   90.00
_cell.angle_beta   90.00
_cell.angle_gamma   90.00
#
_symmetry.space_group_name_H-M   'P 1'
#
loop_
_entity.id
_entity.type
_entity.pdbx_description
1 polymer ?
#
loop_
_entity_poly.entity_id
_entity_poly.type
_entity_poly.pdbx_seq_one_letter_code
_entity_poly.pdbx_strand_id
1 'polypeptide(L)'
;MRQAFRGLLPWQRTLHKIESRFGVGVKAYFVFLRYLVYLNLLLCALIGGLILGPKFYGTDVNTQFQRFGGNDSVLDFFLGTGYLDRSPVFYGFYTYGSLDFRCLNMPLLYLYAVLAIYFISLILVVRRTIVGYKHTWILGKRYNTFVSYKIFCGWDHTIQDPAAAALKHSFIRNDMKLFLDEQSFTLREAQRTLGQRIRLYLLRCFLNLAVLSLLGGAFCLIYFATIFQIENQKTELYWLLSLFLQYLPPITITVVNMFLPHVFRKISAFEDNSFTAQVNATLVRSIVLKLASLGIYLFFIITTDHDGCWENQIGREMYKLCIFNFLTTFFFAFFINYPRKLVREMFPSSCVARLSGQQQFLIPFNVLDLVHVQTVSWVGVYYCPLLPLIGTITLIATFYIKKFTLLRCCEAEQRMFRGSSPRCCFTSCCCSAWPSPESLWPPTFSTLCHCPLVVLLGMDTVF
;
A
#
# COMPACT_ATOMS: atom_id res chain seq x y z
N MET A 1 30.42 1.74 15.00
CA MET A 1 29.25 2.56 14.57
C MET A 1 27.99 1.77 14.18
N ARG A 2 28.05 0.69 13.38
CA ARG A 2 26.84 -0.11 12.98
C ARG A 2 26.11 -0.83 14.13
N GLN A 3 26.76 -1.13 15.25
CA GLN A 3 26.14 -1.80 16.40
C GLN A 3 25.37 -0.84 17.34
N ALA A 4 25.83 0.41 17.51
CA ALA A 4 25.14 1.39 18.36
C ALA A 4 23.76 1.76 17.79
N PHE A 5 23.65 1.92 16.47
CA PHE A 5 22.37 2.14 15.79
C PHE A 5 21.42 0.93 15.83
N ARG A 6 21.90 -0.29 16.12
CA ARG A 6 21.03 -1.48 16.26
C ARG A 6 20.16 -1.42 17.52
N GLY A 7 20.60 -0.72 18.57
CA GLY A 7 19.83 -0.50 19.80
C GLY A 7 18.72 0.55 19.66
N LEU A 8 18.88 1.52 18.74
CA LEU A 8 17.90 2.57 18.47
C LEU A 8 16.81 2.18 17.46
N LEU A 9 16.88 0.98 16.88
CA LEU A 9 15.87 0.50 15.94
C LEU A 9 14.61 0.05 16.73
N PRO A 10 13.50 0.81 16.66
CA PRO A 10 12.26 0.45 17.31
C PRO A 10 11.75 -0.87 16.76
N TRP A 11 11.12 -1.63 17.64
CA TRP A 11 10.50 -2.94 17.39
C TRP A 11 11.45 -4.07 16.97
N GLN A 12 12.78 -3.93 17.08
CA GLN A 12 13.73 -5.00 16.72
C GLN A 12 13.45 -6.33 17.44
N ARG A 13 13.20 -6.30 18.76
CA ARG A 13 12.82 -7.49 19.55
C ARG A 13 11.48 -8.09 19.10
N THR A 14 10.51 -7.24 18.76
CA THR A 14 9.21 -7.70 18.27
C THR A 14 9.34 -8.41 16.92
N LEU A 15 10.17 -7.87 16.00
CA LEU A 15 10.42 -8.48 14.70
C LEU A 15 11.08 -9.86 14.81
N HIS A 16 12.04 -10.03 15.72
CA HIS A 16 12.66 -11.34 15.96
C HIS A 16 11.66 -12.35 16.52
N LYS A 17 10.76 -11.95 17.42
CA LYS A 17 9.69 -12.81 17.94
C LYS A 17 8.67 -13.22 16.86
N ILE A 18 8.39 -12.32 15.92
CA ILE A 18 7.51 -12.62 14.78
C ILE A 18 8.19 -13.58 13.80
N GLU A 19 9.48 -13.35 13.52
CA GLU A 19 10.29 -14.22 12.66
C GLU A 19 10.35 -15.66 13.18
N SER A 20 10.57 -15.84 14.49
CA SER A 20 10.71 -17.17 15.08
C SER A 20 9.40 -17.97 15.06
N ARG A 21 8.24 -17.30 15.12
CA ARG A 21 6.92 -17.98 15.14
C ARG A 21 6.25 -18.10 13.77
N PHE A 22 6.37 -17.09 12.92
CA PHE A 22 5.62 -16.97 11.66
C PHE A 22 6.52 -16.97 10.42
N GLY A 23 7.84 -16.99 10.60
CA GLY A 23 8.80 -17.04 9.52
C GLY A 23 9.21 -15.68 8.93
N VAL A 24 10.14 -15.75 7.99
CA VAL A 24 10.80 -14.58 7.39
C VAL A 24 9.84 -13.75 6.51
N GLY A 25 8.83 -14.39 5.91
CA GLY A 25 7.80 -13.74 5.09
C GLY A 25 7.03 -12.67 5.84
N VAL A 26 6.47 -13.05 6.99
CA VAL A 26 5.71 -12.13 7.84
C VAL A 26 6.62 -11.05 8.43
N LYS A 27 7.86 -11.39 8.82
CA LYS A 27 8.85 -10.37 9.23
C LYS A 27 9.07 -9.31 8.15
N ALA A 28 9.17 -9.70 6.88
CA ALA A 28 9.41 -8.77 5.77
C ALA A 28 8.30 -7.70 5.67
N TYR A 29 7.03 -8.09 5.88
CA TYR A 29 5.91 -7.14 5.96
C TYR A 29 6.11 -6.07 7.04
N PHE A 30 6.43 -6.47 8.29
CA PHE A 30 6.63 -5.51 9.37
C PHE A 30 7.91 -4.67 9.20
N VAL A 31 8.95 -5.22 8.55
CA VAL A 31 10.14 -4.45 8.17
C VAL A 31 9.80 -3.40 7.11
N PHE A 32 8.92 -3.72 6.15
CA PHE A 32 8.42 -2.76 5.19
C PHE A 32 7.59 -1.66 5.85
N LEU A 33 6.65 -2.04 6.71
CA LEU A 33 5.83 -1.09 7.48
C LEU A 33 6.70 -0.14 8.31
N ARG A 34 7.71 -0.66 9.02
CA ARG A 34 8.66 0.17 9.77
C ARG A 34 9.40 1.16 8.87
N TYR A 35 9.79 0.76 7.67
CA TYR A 35 10.39 1.69 6.71
C TYR A 35 9.41 2.79 6.29
N LEU A 36 8.14 2.46 6.05
CA LEU A 36 7.15 3.47 5.68
C LEU A 36 6.95 4.51 6.78
N VAL A 37 6.97 4.09 8.06
CA VAL A 37 6.96 5.00 9.20
C VAL A 37 8.16 5.95 9.14
N TYR A 38 9.37 5.44 8.91
CA TYR A 38 10.55 6.29 8.78
C TYR A 38 10.51 7.22 7.57
N LEU A 39 9.98 6.75 6.45
CA LEU A 39 9.81 7.58 5.27
C LEU A 39 8.87 8.74 5.58
N ASN A 40 7.72 8.48 6.20
CA ASN A 40 6.76 9.53 6.56
C ASN A 40 7.32 10.49 7.62
N LEU A 41 8.07 10.00 8.61
CA LEU A 41 8.79 10.84 9.57
C LEU A 41 9.81 11.76 8.89
N LEU A 42 10.55 11.26 7.89
CA LEU A 42 11.46 12.07 7.11
C LEU A 42 10.72 13.13 6.30
N LEU A 43 9.60 12.77 5.66
CA LEU A 43 8.74 13.73 4.96
C LEU A 43 8.23 14.82 5.93
N CYS A 44 7.79 14.44 7.14
CA CYS A 44 7.38 15.41 8.16
C CYS A 44 8.52 16.36 8.54
N ALA A 45 9.73 15.85 8.72
CA ALA A 45 10.90 16.67 9.04
C ALA A 45 11.25 17.64 7.91
N LEU A 46 11.17 17.19 6.65
CA LEU A 46 11.40 18.05 5.48
C LEU A 46 10.32 19.12 5.34
N ILE A 47 9.05 18.78 5.53
CA ILE A 47 7.92 19.74 5.48
C ILE A 47 8.02 20.73 6.62
N GLY A 48 8.32 20.25 7.83
CA GLY A 48 8.55 21.09 9.00
C GLY A 48 9.70 22.08 8.81
N GLY A 49 10.81 21.62 8.24
CA GLY A 49 11.99 22.46 8.01
C GLY A 49 11.84 23.43 6.83
N LEU A 50 11.30 22.98 5.70
CA LEU A 50 11.27 23.76 4.44
C LEU A 50 10.02 24.64 4.30
N ILE A 51 8.88 24.25 4.87
CA ILE A 51 7.60 24.93 4.69
C ILE A 51 7.18 25.63 6.00
N LEU A 52 7.07 24.89 7.11
CA LEU A 52 6.60 25.46 8.37
C LEU A 52 7.63 26.39 9.02
N GLY A 53 8.92 26.02 8.99
CA GLY A 53 10.01 26.79 9.59
C GLY A 53 10.06 28.25 9.12
N PRO A 54 10.16 28.52 7.80
CA PRO A 54 10.16 29.88 7.28
C PRO A 54 8.88 30.67 7.59
N LYS A 55 7.71 29.99 7.64
CA LYS A 55 6.42 30.62 7.93
C LYS A 55 6.31 31.09 9.38
N PHE A 56 6.72 30.26 10.35
CA PHE A 56 6.67 30.60 11.77
C PHE A 56 7.82 31.51 12.22
N TYR A 57 8.95 31.50 11.52
CA TYR A 57 10.07 32.39 11.85
C TYR A 57 9.79 33.86 11.51
N GLY A 58 8.99 34.12 10.48
CA GLY A 58 8.71 35.49 10.01
C GLY A 58 7.36 36.08 10.45
N THR A 59 6.56 35.38 11.26
CA THR A 59 5.21 35.83 11.66
C THR A 59 4.99 35.61 13.15
N ASP A 60 4.37 36.58 13.83
CA ASP A 60 4.04 36.48 15.26
C ASP A 60 3.07 35.31 15.52
N VAL A 61 3.45 34.38 16.39
CA VAL A 61 2.77 33.06 16.56
C VAL A 61 1.34 33.20 17.09
N ASN A 62 1.00 34.34 17.71
CA ASN A 62 -0.27 34.56 18.39
C ASN A 62 -1.43 35.05 17.50
N THR A 63 -1.17 35.50 16.26
CA THR A 63 -2.21 36.08 15.38
C THR A 63 -2.80 35.12 14.36
N GLN A 64 -2.20 33.94 14.11
CA GLN A 64 -2.66 33.00 13.07
C GLN A 64 -3.38 31.75 13.56
N PHE A 65 -3.17 31.29 14.81
CA PHE A 65 -3.99 30.21 15.35
C PHE A 65 -5.35 30.79 15.75
N GLN A 66 -6.27 30.91 14.77
CA GLN A 66 -7.68 31.16 15.05
C GLN A 66 -8.12 30.12 16.08
N ARG A 67 -8.43 30.58 17.30
CA ARG A 67 -8.82 29.71 18.41
C ARG A 67 -9.99 28.83 17.96
N PHE A 68 -9.98 27.57 18.39
CA PHE A 68 -11.11 26.65 18.26
C PHE A 68 -12.40 27.39 18.64
N GLY A 69 -13.26 27.64 17.65
CA GLY A 69 -14.42 28.50 17.79
C GLY A 69 -15.63 27.71 18.28
N GLY A 70 -16.57 28.36 18.96
CA GLY A 70 -17.69 27.70 19.64
C GLY A 70 -18.65 26.86 18.78
N ASN A 71 -18.49 26.84 17.45
CA ASN A 71 -19.26 26.00 16.52
C ASN A 71 -18.46 24.81 15.97
N ASP A 72 -17.17 24.66 16.30
CA ASP A 72 -16.35 23.54 15.84
C ASP A 72 -16.66 22.29 16.69
N SER A 73 -17.10 21.22 16.04
CA SER A 73 -17.43 19.94 16.65
C SER A 73 -16.28 18.94 16.51
N VAL A 74 -16.23 17.90 17.36
CA VAL A 74 -15.26 16.79 17.19
C VAL A 74 -15.47 16.05 15.87
N LEU A 75 -16.66 16.15 15.28
CA LEU A 75 -16.97 15.57 13.97
C LEU A 75 -16.22 16.28 12.84
N ASP A 76 -15.99 17.59 12.95
CA ASP A 76 -15.22 18.36 11.97
C ASP A 76 -13.78 17.84 11.83
N PHE A 77 -13.25 17.21 12.87
CA PHE A 77 -11.96 16.51 12.79
C PHE A 77 -11.99 15.32 11.82
N PHE A 78 -13.09 14.56 11.78
CA PHE A 78 -13.24 13.44 10.85
C PHE A 78 -13.46 13.95 9.42
N LEU A 79 -14.36 14.93 9.23
CA LEU A 79 -14.63 15.49 7.90
C LEU A 79 -13.44 16.27 7.33
N GLY A 80 -12.55 16.80 8.17
CA GLY A 80 -11.52 17.75 7.73
C GLY A 80 -12.07 19.15 7.48
N THR A 81 -13.14 19.52 8.19
CA THR A 81 -13.86 20.82 8.08
C THR A 81 -13.59 21.69 9.31
N GLY A 82 -14.16 22.91 9.33
CA GLY A 82 -14.08 23.83 10.48
C GLY A 82 -12.66 24.30 10.78
N TYR A 83 -12.22 24.13 12.03
CA TYR A 83 -10.86 24.46 12.47
C TYR A 83 -9.76 23.83 11.60
N LEU A 84 -9.93 22.58 11.13
CA LEU A 84 -8.91 21.92 10.32
C LEU A 84 -8.70 22.63 8.98
N ASP A 85 -9.76 23.14 8.35
CA ASP A 85 -9.72 23.84 7.05
C ASP A 85 -8.85 25.11 7.10
N ARG A 86 -8.77 25.73 8.27
CA ARG A 86 -8.00 26.96 8.54
C ARG A 86 -6.64 26.70 9.17
N SER A 87 -6.31 25.43 9.41
CA SER A 87 -5.07 25.02 10.05
C SER A 87 -3.94 24.86 9.01
N PRO A 88 -2.66 24.78 9.42
CA PRO A 88 -1.54 24.53 8.50
C PRO A 88 -1.63 23.18 7.77
N VAL A 89 -2.62 22.34 8.11
CA VAL A 89 -2.86 21.04 7.50
C VAL A 89 -3.20 21.17 6.02
N PHE A 90 -3.93 22.20 5.58
CA PHE A 90 -4.33 22.37 4.18
C PHE A 90 -3.57 23.50 3.48
N TYR A 91 -3.48 23.38 2.15
CA TYR A 91 -2.77 24.31 1.27
C TYR A 91 -3.21 25.77 1.43
N GLY A 92 -4.50 26.03 1.62
CA GLY A 92 -5.08 27.37 1.75
C GLY A 92 -4.58 28.19 2.95
N PHE A 93 -3.87 27.57 3.91
CA PHE A 93 -3.19 28.29 4.98
C PHE A 93 -1.93 29.03 4.49
N TYR A 94 -1.29 28.56 3.42
CA TYR A 94 -0.02 29.07 2.91
C TYR A 94 -0.20 30.22 1.89
N THR A 95 -1.15 31.10 2.15
CA THR A 95 -1.39 32.31 1.35
C THR A 95 -0.32 33.38 1.56
N TYR A 96 -0.29 34.38 0.67
CA TYR A 96 0.62 35.53 0.69
C TYR A 96 0.56 36.25 2.05
N GLY A 97 1.44 35.86 2.96
CA GLY A 97 1.83 36.68 4.11
C GLY A 97 3.11 37.38 3.71
N SER A 98 3.12 38.71 3.79
CA SER A 98 4.31 39.55 3.66
C SER A 98 5.35 39.12 4.69
N LEU A 99 6.13 38.08 4.37
CA LEU A 99 7.41 37.88 5.03
C LEU A 99 8.23 39.14 4.75
N ASP A 100 8.83 39.68 5.79
CA ASP A 100 9.68 40.90 5.73
C ASP A 100 10.95 40.71 4.86
N PHE A 101 11.14 39.51 4.29
CA PHE A 101 12.07 39.26 3.20
C PHE A 101 11.47 39.75 1.87
N ARG A 102 11.85 40.97 1.47
CA ARG A 102 11.44 41.70 0.24
C ARG A 102 11.42 40.92 -1.10
N CYS A 103 11.86 39.66 -1.15
CA CYS A 103 11.96 38.86 -2.39
C CYS A 103 11.52 37.39 -2.27
N LEU A 104 11.02 36.90 -1.12
CA LEU A 104 10.67 35.48 -0.97
C LEU A 104 9.18 35.21 -1.19
N ASN A 105 8.84 34.76 -2.40
CA ASN A 105 7.48 34.34 -2.74
C ASN A 105 7.13 33.00 -2.06
N MET A 106 6.26 33.05 -1.06
CA MET A 106 5.77 31.88 -0.33
C MET A 106 5.20 30.75 -1.21
N PRO A 107 4.39 31.03 -2.25
CA PRO A 107 3.90 29.98 -3.16
C PRO A 107 5.01 29.28 -3.96
N LEU A 108 6.04 30.01 -4.39
CA LEU A 108 7.18 29.42 -5.10
C LEU A 108 8.02 28.56 -4.14
N LEU A 109 8.26 29.03 -2.91
CA LEU A 109 8.94 28.26 -1.88
C LEU A 109 8.22 26.95 -1.60
N TYR A 110 6.89 27.00 -1.47
CA TYR A 110 6.05 25.82 -1.29
C TYR A 110 6.22 24.83 -2.46
N LEU A 111 6.12 25.32 -3.70
CA LEU A 111 6.27 24.49 -4.90
C LEU A 111 7.65 23.83 -4.95
N TYR A 112 8.73 24.58 -4.75
CA TYR A 112 10.09 24.03 -4.73
C TYR A 112 10.30 23.02 -3.60
N ALA A 113 9.77 23.30 -2.39
CA ALA A 113 9.85 22.40 -1.26
C ALA A 113 9.13 21.06 -1.54
N VAL A 114 7.92 21.12 -2.09
CA VAL A 114 7.15 19.92 -2.43
C VAL A 114 7.83 19.13 -3.55
N LEU A 115 8.33 19.78 -4.60
CA LEU A 115 9.11 19.11 -5.65
C LEU A 115 10.39 18.44 -5.09
N ALA A 116 11.11 19.11 -4.20
CA ALA A 116 12.29 18.55 -3.55
C ALA A 116 11.92 17.32 -2.70
N ILE A 117 10.80 17.37 -1.96
CA ILE A 117 10.29 16.23 -1.18
C ILE A 117 9.93 15.06 -2.09
N TYR A 118 9.27 15.30 -3.23
CA TYR A 118 8.97 14.25 -4.20
C TYR A 118 10.24 13.65 -4.80
N PHE A 119 11.22 14.48 -5.15
CA PHE A 119 12.48 14.01 -5.71
C PHE A 119 13.29 13.16 -4.71
N ILE A 120 13.39 13.61 -3.46
CA ILE A 120 14.07 12.86 -2.38
C ILE A 120 13.32 11.53 -2.12
N SER A 121 11.99 11.55 -2.05
CA SER A 121 11.20 10.34 -1.82
C SER A 121 11.35 9.33 -2.96
N LEU A 122 11.37 9.79 -4.22
CA LEU A 122 11.65 8.97 -5.40
C LEU A 122 13.05 8.34 -5.31
N ILE A 123 14.09 9.11 -5.02
CA ILE A 123 15.46 8.58 -4.87
C ILE A 123 15.53 7.50 -3.80
N LEU A 124 14.93 7.73 -2.63
CA LEU A 124 14.95 6.77 -1.52
C LEU A 124 14.26 5.46 -1.89
N VAL A 125 13.12 5.55 -2.57
CA VAL A 125 12.37 4.39 -3.06
C VAL A 125 13.17 3.64 -4.11
N VAL A 126 13.66 4.33 -5.15
CA VAL A 126 14.46 3.72 -6.23
C VAL A 126 15.70 3.04 -5.66
N ARG A 127 16.44 3.71 -4.77
CA ARG A 127 17.62 3.11 -4.11
C ARG A 127 17.25 1.84 -3.37
N ARG A 128 16.14 1.84 -2.62
CA ARG A 128 15.69 0.65 -1.89
C ARG A 128 15.30 -0.48 -2.84
N THR A 129 14.61 -0.14 -3.93
CA THR A 129 14.19 -1.09 -4.96
C THR A 129 15.40 -1.71 -5.66
N ILE A 130 16.41 -0.92 -6.03
CA ILE A 130 17.66 -1.42 -6.64
C ILE A 130 18.40 -2.37 -5.68
N VAL A 131 18.53 -2.01 -4.40
CA VAL A 131 19.16 -2.88 -3.40
C VAL A 131 18.38 -4.19 -3.23
N GLY A 132 17.04 -4.13 -3.24
CA GLY A 132 16.19 -5.31 -3.23
C GLY A 132 16.36 -6.18 -4.48
N TYR A 133 16.46 -5.54 -5.65
CA TYR A 133 16.58 -6.22 -6.94
C TYR A 133 17.95 -6.88 -7.08
N LYS A 134 19.03 -6.21 -6.66
CA LYS A 134 20.38 -6.78 -6.63
C LYS A 134 20.42 -8.06 -5.81
N HIS A 135 19.84 -8.07 -4.61
CA HIS A 135 19.74 -9.29 -3.80
C HIS A 135 18.90 -10.38 -4.48
N THR A 136 17.85 -10.00 -5.19
CA THR A 136 16.94 -10.92 -5.90
C THR A 136 17.60 -11.53 -7.13
N TRP A 137 18.30 -10.73 -7.93
CA TRP A 137 18.98 -11.15 -9.15
C TRP A 137 20.20 -12.03 -8.86
N ILE A 138 20.96 -11.72 -7.80
CA ILE A 138 22.06 -12.57 -7.32
C ILE A 138 21.54 -13.94 -6.86
N LEU A 139 20.39 -13.99 -6.20
CA LEU A 139 19.70 -15.25 -5.87
C LEU A 139 19.12 -15.91 -7.13
N GLY A 140 18.53 -15.12 -8.03
CA GLY A 140 18.01 -15.42 -9.37
C GLY A 140 18.97 -16.28 -10.20
N LYS A 141 20.19 -15.81 -10.34
CA LYS A 141 21.27 -16.50 -11.07
C LYS A 141 21.73 -17.79 -10.39
N ARG A 142 21.55 -17.88 -9.07
CA ARG A 142 21.75 -19.12 -8.29
C ARG A 142 20.57 -20.11 -8.38
N TYR A 143 19.40 -19.75 -8.92
CA TYR A 143 18.23 -20.66 -9.00
C TYR A 143 18.31 -21.70 -10.10
N ASN A 144 19.36 -21.69 -10.93
CA ASN A 144 19.78 -22.89 -11.65
C ASN A 144 20.66 -23.79 -10.75
N THR A 145 20.37 -23.83 -9.44
CA THR A 145 21.01 -24.77 -8.53
C THR A 145 20.41 -26.13 -8.82
N PHE A 146 21.25 -27.06 -9.27
CA PHE A 146 20.95 -28.47 -9.37
C PHE A 146 20.15 -28.92 -8.14
N VAL A 147 19.10 -29.70 -8.35
CA VAL A 147 18.22 -30.27 -7.30
C VAL A 147 19.06 -30.83 -6.14
N SER A 148 20.23 -31.39 -6.46
CA SER A 148 21.27 -31.85 -5.54
C SER A 148 21.62 -30.84 -4.44
N TYR A 149 21.84 -29.56 -4.75
CA TYR A 149 22.15 -28.55 -3.74
C TYR A 149 21.00 -28.34 -2.75
N LYS A 150 19.75 -28.36 -3.21
CA LYS A 150 18.60 -28.23 -2.30
C LYS A 150 18.42 -29.45 -1.40
N ILE A 151 18.72 -30.66 -1.91
CA ILE A 151 18.63 -31.90 -1.13
C ILE A 151 19.77 -31.94 -0.10
N PHE A 152 21.01 -31.78 -0.54
CA PHE A 152 22.19 -32.00 0.30
C PHE A 152 22.56 -30.80 1.18
N CYS A 153 22.26 -29.57 0.74
CA CYS A 153 22.61 -28.34 1.48
C CYS A 153 21.37 -27.59 2.01
N GLY A 154 20.18 -28.16 1.87
CA GLY A 154 18.93 -27.53 2.36
C GLY A 154 18.76 -27.61 3.88
N TRP A 155 19.33 -28.64 4.51
CA TRP A 155 19.29 -28.84 5.95
C TRP A 155 20.33 -27.96 6.67
N ASP A 156 19.93 -27.44 7.83
CA ASP A 156 20.84 -26.69 8.70
C ASP A 156 21.14 -27.54 9.93
N HIS A 157 22.38 -28.03 10.01
CA HIS A 157 22.84 -28.91 11.09
C HIS A 157 23.05 -28.18 12.41
N THR A 158 22.93 -26.85 12.44
CA THR A 158 23.10 -26.05 13.68
C THR A 158 21.82 -25.91 14.50
N ILE A 159 20.69 -26.46 14.01
CA ILE A 159 19.40 -26.39 14.70
C ILE A 159 19.39 -27.37 15.89
N GLN A 160 19.30 -26.81 17.10
CA GLN A 160 19.21 -27.58 18.36
C GLN A 160 17.77 -27.71 18.88
N ASP A 161 16.88 -26.78 18.50
CA ASP A 161 15.50 -26.77 18.96
C ASP A 161 14.62 -27.73 18.13
N PRO A 162 13.92 -28.70 18.74
CA PRO A 162 13.09 -29.67 18.03
C PRO A 162 11.92 -29.01 17.28
N ALA A 163 11.37 -27.90 17.79
CA ALA A 163 10.30 -27.18 17.11
C ALA A 163 10.81 -26.50 15.83
N ALA A 164 11.96 -25.84 15.90
CA ALA A 164 12.64 -25.28 14.74
C ALA A 164 13.05 -26.36 13.71
N ALA A 165 13.47 -27.54 14.15
CA ALA A 165 13.81 -28.66 13.28
C ALA A 165 12.57 -29.17 12.51
N ALA A 166 11.43 -29.35 13.19
CA ALA A 166 10.18 -29.73 12.54
C ALA A 166 9.70 -28.68 11.52
N LEU A 167 9.88 -27.39 11.83
CA LEU A 167 9.55 -26.29 10.91
C LEU A 167 10.50 -26.25 9.69
N LYS A 168 11.80 -26.49 9.88
CA LYS A 168 12.77 -26.57 8.78
C LYS A 168 12.48 -27.76 7.86
N HIS A 169 12.12 -28.90 8.44
CA HIS A 169 11.75 -30.10 7.68
C HIS A 169 10.48 -29.87 6.84
N SER A 170 9.44 -29.27 7.43
CA SER A 170 8.21 -28.95 6.70
C SER A 170 8.45 -27.92 5.58
N PHE A 171 9.34 -26.94 5.81
CA PHE A 171 9.76 -25.97 4.81
C PHE A 171 10.43 -26.64 3.60
N ILE A 172 11.42 -27.51 3.81
CA ILE A 172 12.11 -28.23 2.73
C ILE A 172 11.12 -29.10 1.95
N ARG A 173 10.24 -29.82 2.65
CA ARG A 173 9.19 -30.64 2.02
C ARG A 173 8.27 -29.81 1.12
N ASN A 174 7.85 -28.63 1.57
CA ASN A 174 6.94 -27.79 0.81
C ASN A 174 7.63 -27.12 -0.38
N ASP A 175 8.89 -26.69 -0.24
CA ASP A 175 9.67 -26.13 -1.35
C ASP A 175 9.91 -27.19 -2.45
N MET A 176 10.21 -28.43 -2.06
CA MET A 176 10.33 -29.57 -2.97
C MET A 176 9.02 -29.87 -3.71
N LYS A 177 7.89 -29.93 -2.98
CA LYS A 177 6.57 -30.13 -3.60
C LYS A 177 6.25 -29.05 -4.62
N LEU A 178 6.52 -27.79 -4.29
CA LEU A 178 6.25 -26.66 -5.18
C LEU A 178 7.15 -26.73 -6.43
N PHE A 179 8.40 -27.13 -6.28
CA PHE A 179 9.32 -27.32 -7.41
C PHE A 179 8.89 -28.46 -8.34
N LEU A 180 8.48 -29.61 -7.78
CA LEU A 180 7.95 -30.73 -8.55
C LEU A 180 6.65 -30.37 -9.28
N ASP A 181 5.75 -29.63 -8.62
CA ASP A 181 4.49 -29.20 -9.21
C ASP A 181 4.75 -28.27 -10.41
N GLU A 182 5.70 -27.33 -10.28
CA GLU A 182 6.12 -26.45 -11.37
C GLU A 182 6.73 -27.22 -12.56
N GLN A 183 7.62 -28.19 -12.31
CA GLN A 183 8.15 -29.03 -13.38
C GLN A 183 7.05 -29.86 -14.07
N SER A 184 6.15 -30.44 -13.28
CA SER A 184 5.02 -31.22 -13.81
C SER A 184 4.11 -30.36 -14.70
N PHE A 185 3.95 -29.09 -14.35
CA PHE A 185 3.21 -28.12 -15.13
C PHE A 185 3.89 -27.83 -16.47
N THR A 186 5.21 -27.58 -16.48
CA THR A 186 5.97 -27.33 -17.71
C THR A 186 5.93 -28.54 -18.66
N LEU A 187 6.00 -29.76 -18.13
CA LEU A 187 5.86 -30.98 -18.92
C LEU A 187 4.46 -31.10 -19.54
N ARG A 188 3.41 -30.77 -18.79
CA ARG A 188 2.03 -30.74 -19.31
C ARG A 188 1.87 -29.70 -20.42
N GLU A 189 2.52 -28.55 -20.34
CA GLU A 189 2.49 -27.54 -21.40
C GLU A 189 3.14 -28.03 -22.70
N ALA A 190 4.25 -28.77 -22.59
CA ALA A 190 4.93 -29.37 -23.73
C ALA A 190 4.10 -30.47 -24.41
N GLN A 191 3.30 -31.23 -23.65
CA GLN A 191 2.51 -32.36 -24.14
C GLN A 191 1.07 -32.01 -24.59
N ARG A 192 0.66 -30.73 -24.53
CA ARG A 192 -0.72 -30.32 -24.88
C ARG A 192 -1.02 -30.40 -26.38
N THR A 193 -2.12 -31.06 -26.73
CA THR A 193 -2.65 -31.12 -28.11
C THR A 193 -3.27 -29.78 -28.54
N LEU A 194 -3.39 -29.54 -29.86
CA LEU A 194 -3.91 -28.28 -30.41
C LEU A 194 -5.35 -27.98 -29.95
N GLY A 195 -6.23 -28.98 -29.89
CA GLY A 195 -7.62 -28.79 -29.42
C GLY A 195 -7.70 -28.37 -27.94
N GLN A 196 -6.84 -28.93 -27.09
CA GLN A 196 -6.74 -28.51 -25.69
C GLN A 196 -6.20 -27.09 -25.54
N ARG A 197 -5.26 -26.69 -26.42
CA ARG A 197 -4.75 -25.31 -26.46
C ARG A 197 -5.85 -24.32 -26.83
N ILE A 198 -6.63 -24.60 -27.87
CA ILE A 198 -7.74 -23.72 -28.29
C ILE A 198 -8.76 -23.55 -27.16
N ARG A 199 -9.19 -24.65 -26.52
CA ARG A 199 -10.11 -24.59 -25.37
C ARG A 199 -9.56 -23.74 -24.22
N LEU A 200 -8.27 -23.85 -23.94
CA LEU A 200 -7.61 -23.10 -22.87
C LEU A 200 -7.47 -21.60 -23.22
N TYR A 201 -7.17 -21.26 -24.47
CA TYR A 201 -7.17 -19.86 -24.93
C TYR A 201 -8.57 -19.24 -24.89
N LEU A 202 -9.61 -19.98 -25.27
CA LEU A 202 -11.00 -19.52 -25.14
C LEU A 202 -11.38 -19.28 -23.68
N LEU A 203 -11.03 -20.20 -22.77
CA LEU A 203 -11.24 -20.02 -21.33
C LEU A 203 -10.51 -18.77 -20.82
N ARG A 204 -9.25 -18.56 -21.21
CA ARG A 204 -8.48 -17.37 -20.82
C ARG A 204 -9.09 -16.08 -21.37
N CYS A 205 -9.57 -16.09 -22.61
CA CYS A 205 -10.27 -14.95 -23.20
C CYS A 205 -11.52 -14.59 -22.37
N PHE A 206 -12.34 -15.59 -22.06
CA PHE A 206 -13.53 -15.42 -21.23
C PHE A 206 -13.20 -14.90 -19.82
N LEU A 207 -12.20 -15.48 -19.13
CA LEU A 207 -11.80 -15.05 -17.79
C LEU A 207 -11.22 -13.62 -17.78
N ASN A 208 -10.41 -13.26 -18.78
CA ASN A 208 -9.88 -11.90 -18.88
C ASN A 208 -10.97 -10.89 -19.25
N LEU A 209 -11.96 -11.26 -20.06
CA LEU A 209 -13.14 -10.44 -20.32
C LEU A 209 -13.97 -10.22 -19.04
N ALA A 210 -14.12 -11.26 -18.21
CA ALA A 210 -14.78 -11.14 -16.91
C ALA A 210 -14.02 -10.20 -15.96
N VAL A 211 -12.68 -10.24 -15.97
CA VAL A 211 -11.85 -9.29 -15.21
C VAL A 211 -12.05 -7.86 -15.69
N LEU A 212 -12.05 -7.62 -17.01
CA LEU A 212 -12.32 -6.29 -17.57
C LEU A 212 -13.71 -5.78 -17.21
N SER A 213 -14.73 -6.65 -17.24
CA SER A 213 -16.08 -6.32 -16.80
C SER A 213 -16.15 -5.95 -15.31
N LEU A 214 -15.44 -6.69 -14.45
CA LEU A 214 -15.34 -6.37 -13.02
C LEU A 214 -14.64 -5.02 -12.77
N LEU A 215 -13.58 -4.71 -13.53
CA LEU A 215 -12.91 -3.40 -13.45
C LEU A 215 -13.84 -2.28 -13.91
N GLY A 216 -14.53 -2.45 -15.04
CA GLY A 216 -15.50 -1.48 -15.54
C GLY A 216 -16.65 -1.26 -14.56
N GLY A 217 -17.20 -2.33 -13.98
CA GLY A 217 -18.24 -2.26 -12.96
C GLY A 217 -17.79 -1.53 -11.69
N ALA A 218 -16.55 -1.78 -11.23
CA ALA A 218 -15.95 -1.02 -10.13
C ALA A 218 -15.83 0.47 -10.44
N PHE A 219 -15.45 0.84 -11.66
CA PHE A 219 -15.35 2.24 -12.08
C PHE A 219 -16.71 2.92 -12.13
N CYS A 220 -17.72 2.26 -12.72
CA CYS A 220 -19.09 2.78 -12.73
C CYS A 220 -19.65 2.96 -11.31
N LEU A 221 -19.35 2.03 -10.39
CA LEU A 221 -19.77 2.11 -9.00
C LEU A 221 -19.13 3.32 -8.29
N ILE A 222 -17.83 3.53 -8.47
CA ILE A 222 -17.10 4.67 -7.89
C ILE A 222 -17.61 5.99 -8.49
N TYR A 223 -17.84 6.03 -9.80
CA TYR A 223 -18.42 7.19 -10.48
C TYR A 223 -19.79 7.56 -9.90
N PHE A 224 -20.70 6.59 -9.83
CA PHE A 224 -22.04 6.82 -9.29
C PHE A 224 -21.99 7.27 -7.83
N ALA A 225 -21.14 6.64 -7.00
CA ALA A 225 -20.96 7.05 -5.60
C ALA A 225 -20.42 8.49 -5.47
N THR A 226 -19.53 8.91 -6.37
CA THR A 226 -18.94 10.26 -6.37
C THR A 226 -19.97 11.32 -6.79
N ILE A 227 -20.70 11.09 -7.89
CA ILE A 227 -21.75 12.01 -8.33
C ILE A 227 -22.86 12.11 -7.28
N PHE A 228 -23.27 10.98 -6.70
CA PHE A 228 -24.27 10.95 -5.65
C PHE A 228 -23.83 11.74 -4.40
N GLN A 229 -22.55 11.70 -4.04
CA GLN A 229 -22.00 12.49 -2.94
C GLN A 229 -22.02 13.99 -3.26
N ILE A 230 -21.67 14.41 -4.48
CA ILE A 230 -21.65 15.82 -4.89
C ILE A 230 -23.07 16.41 -4.93
N GLU A 231 -24.03 15.68 -5.52
CA GLU A 231 -25.42 16.16 -5.68
C GLU A 231 -26.11 16.36 -4.33
N ASN A 232 -25.91 15.43 -3.39
CA ASN A 232 -26.58 15.45 -2.09
C ASN A 232 -25.81 16.24 -1.01
N GLN A 233 -24.68 16.85 -1.34
CA GLN A 233 -23.89 17.63 -0.37
C GLN A 233 -24.63 18.88 0.14
N LYS A 234 -25.61 19.40 -0.62
CA LYS A 234 -26.36 20.63 -0.30
C LYS A 234 -27.66 20.39 0.49
N THR A 235 -28.02 19.12 0.75
CA THR A 235 -29.28 18.79 1.40
C THR A 235 -29.10 18.73 2.93
N GLU A 236 -29.83 19.58 3.65
CA GLU A 236 -29.91 19.59 5.12
C GLU A 236 -30.62 18.33 5.64
N LEU A 237 -29.87 17.24 5.77
CA LEU A 237 -30.33 15.94 6.26
C LEU A 237 -29.78 15.67 7.67
N TYR A 238 -30.27 14.64 8.35
CA TYR A 238 -29.76 14.24 9.67
C TYR A 238 -28.23 14.06 9.66
N TRP A 239 -27.55 14.49 10.73
CA TRP A 239 -26.08 14.55 10.82
C TRP A 239 -25.37 13.22 10.49
N LEU A 240 -25.90 12.08 10.94
CA LEU A 240 -25.34 10.75 10.64
C LEU A 240 -25.43 10.39 9.16
N LEU A 241 -26.52 10.79 8.51
CA LEU A 241 -26.74 10.47 7.11
C LEU A 241 -25.87 11.36 6.22
N SER A 242 -25.69 12.64 6.58
CA SER A 242 -24.72 13.53 5.94
C SER A 242 -23.29 12.99 6.02
N LEU A 243 -22.86 12.49 7.19
CA LEU A 243 -21.57 11.82 7.34
C LEU A 243 -21.42 10.61 6.40
N PHE A 244 -22.42 9.73 6.38
CA PHE A 244 -22.37 8.54 5.54
C PHE A 244 -22.28 8.90 4.05
N LEU A 245 -23.05 9.90 3.62
CA LEU A 245 -23.02 10.41 2.25
C LEU A 245 -21.64 10.99 1.89
N GLN A 246 -21.04 11.79 2.78
CA GLN A 246 -19.72 12.37 2.54
C GLN A 246 -18.58 11.34 2.50
N TYR A 247 -18.73 10.21 3.21
CA TYR A 247 -17.78 9.10 3.17
C TYR A 247 -18.14 8.02 2.13
N LEU A 248 -19.21 8.21 1.36
CA LEU A 248 -19.69 7.22 0.40
C LEU A 248 -18.63 6.82 -0.63
N PRO A 249 -17.87 7.74 -1.26
CA PRO A 249 -16.82 7.35 -2.20
C PRO A 249 -15.66 6.59 -1.53
N PRO A 250 -15.06 7.06 -0.41
CA PRO A 250 -14.09 6.28 0.37
C PRO A 250 -14.57 4.88 0.77
N ILE A 251 -15.82 4.76 1.23
CA ILE A 251 -16.45 3.48 1.58
C ILE A 251 -16.47 2.57 0.35
N THR A 252 -16.99 3.08 -0.76
CA THR A 252 -17.14 2.34 -2.02
C THR A 252 -15.78 1.86 -2.55
N ILE A 253 -14.79 2.75 -2.61
CA ILE A 253 -13.42 2.43 -3.05
C ILE A 253 -12.83 1.32 -2.17
N THR A 254 -12.99 1.42 -0.86
CA THR A 254 -12.44 0.44 0.09
C THR A 254 -13.11 -0.92 -0.02
N VAL A 255 -14.44 -0.96 -0.17
CA VAL A 255 -15.21 -2.20 -0.36
C VAL A 255 -14.77 -2.91 -1.64
N VAL A 256 -14.69 -2.17 -2.75
CA VAL A 256 -14.23 -2.70 -4.05
C VAL A 256 -12.79 -3.22 -3.93
N ASN A 257 -11.88 -2.41 -3.39
CA ASN A 257 -10.47 -2.75 -3.25
C ASN A 257 -10.19 -3.90 -2.27
N MET A 258 -11.13 -4.22 -1.39
CA MET A 258 -11.05 -5.38 -0.50
C MET A 258 -11.65 -6.64 -1.17
N PHE A 259 -12.81 -6.52 -1.80
CA PHE A 259 -13.55 -7.68 -2.31
C PHE A 259 -12.98 -8.20 -3.64
N LEU A 260 -12.69 -7.32 -4.60
CA LEU A 260 -12.25 -7.73 -5.94
C LEU A 260 -10.94 -8.53 -5.96
N PRO A 261 -9.90 -8.22 -5.16
CA PRO A 261 -8.69 -9.04 -5.09
C PRO A 261 -8.96 -10.51 -4.69
N HIS A 262 -9.97 -10.75 -3.85
CA HIS A 262 -10.39 -12.11 -3.50
C HIS A 262 -11.08 -12.82 -4.66
N VAL A 263 -11.88 -12.09 -5.45
CA VAL A 263 -12.50 -12.59 -6.69
C VAL A 263 -11.44 -12.87 -7.75
N PHE A 264 -10.48 -11.96 -7.96
CA PHE A 264 -9.35 -12.15 -8.88
C PHE A 264 -8.50 -13.36 -8.53
N ARG A 265 -8.32 -13.65 -7.23
CA ARG A 265 -7.63 -14.86 -6.80
C ARG A 265 -8.39 -16.13 -7.22
N LYS A 266 -9.72 -16.12 -7.10
CA LYS A 266 -10.57 -17.25 -7.55
C LYS A 266 -10.53 -17.38 -9.07
N ILE A 267 -10.64 -16.28 -9.81
CA ILE A 267 -10.53 -16.25 -11.28
C ILE A 267 -9.16 -16.78 -11.73
N SER A 268 -8.08 -16.31 -11.11
CA SER A 268 -6.72 -16.73 -11.47
C SER A 268 -6.48 -18.21 -11.16
N ALA A 269 -7.18 -18.77 -10.17
CA ALA A 269 -7.13 -20.21 -9.89
C ALA A 269 -7.83 -21.06 -10.97
N PHE A 270 -8.77 -20.49 -11.72
CA PHE A 270 -9.40 -21.15 -12.88
C PHE A 270 -8.59 -21.00 -14.17
N GLU A 271 -7.58 -20.12 -14.21
CA GLU A 271 -6.83 -19.81 -15.44
C GLU A 271 -5.80 -20.89 -15.84
N ASP A 272 -5.77 -22.05 -15.15
CA ASP A 272 -4.83 -23.17 -15.36
C ASP A 272 -3.37 -22.70 -15.55
N ASN A 273 -2.95 -21.72 -14.75
CA ASN A 273 -1.59 -21.17 -14.74
C ASN A 273 -0.75 -21.84 -13.65
N SER A 274 0.58 -21.73 -13.70
CA SER A 274 1.45 -22.16 -12.59
C SER A 274 1.11 -21.38 -11.32
N PHE A 275 1.29 -22.00 -10.14
CA PHE A 275 0.96 -21.36 -8.85
C PHE A 275 1.60 -19.96 -8.70
N THR A 276 2.85 -19.80 -9.12
CA THR A 276 3.57 -18.52 -9.13
C THR A 276 2.91 -17.50 -10.05
N ALA A 277 2.53 -17.92 -11.27
CA ALA A 277 1.86 -17.05 -12.23
C ALA A 277 0.46 -16.63 -11.76
N GLN A 278 -0.30 -17.53 -11.13
CA GLN A 278 -1.63 -17.23 -10.57
C GLN A 278 -1.55 -16.11 -9.51
N VAL A 279 -0.58 -16.21 -8.61
CA VAL A 279 -0.38 -15.23 -7.53
C VAL A 279 0.09 -13.89 -8.10
N ASN A 280 1.05 -13.90 -9.03
CA ASN A 280 1.52 -12.69 -9.68
C ASN A 280 0.42 -12.00 -10.50
N ALA A 281 -0.37 -12.74 -11.28
CA ALA A 281 -1.48 -12.18 -12.06
C ALA A 281 -2.55 -11.57 -11.16
N THR A 282 -2.91 -12.25 -10.06
CA THR A 282 -3.82 -11.69 -9.05
C THR A 282 -3.28 -10.39 -8.46
N LEU A 283 -1.97 -10.32 -8.18
CA LEU A 283 -1.34 -9.13 -7.62
C LEU A 283 -1.33 -7.98 -8.59
N VAL A 284 -0.93 -8.21 -9.85
CA VAL A 284 -0.93 -7.18 -10.90
C VAL A 284 -2.34 -6.62 -11.11
N ARG A 285 -3.35 -7.49 -11.25
CA ARG A 285 -4.77 -7.09 -11.38
C ARG A 285 -5.23 -6.25 -10.18
N SER A 286 -4.82 -6.62 -8.97
CA SER A 286 -5.18 -5.89 -7.74
C SER A 286 -4.46 -4.54 -7.62
N ILE A 287 -3.21 -4.44 -8.08
CA ILE A 287 -2.46 -3.18 -8.15
C ILE A 287 -3.15 -2.23 -9.13
N VAL A 288 -3.45 -2.71 -10.34
CA VAL A 288 -4.14 -1.92 -11.37
C VAL A 288 -5.47 -1.41 -10.86
N LEU A 289 -6.27 -2.25 -10.18
CA LEU A 289 -7.53 -1.84 -9.57
C LEU A 289 -7.35 -0.72 -8.53
N LYS A 290 -6.38 -0.84 -7.60
CA LYS A 290 -6.17 0.16 -6.54
C LYS A 290 -5.65 1.49 -7.07
N LEU A 291 -4.79 1.47 -8.10
CA LEU A 291 -4.31 2.68 -8.75
C LEU A 291 -5.39 3.32 -9.60
N ALA A 292 -6.13 2.54 -10.39
CA ALA A 292 -7.21 3.05 -11.23
C ALA A 292 -8.38 3.58 -10.41
N SER A 293 -8.76 2.92 -9.31
CA SER A 293 -9.82 3.43 -8.41
C SER A 293 -9.46 4.78 -7.80
N LEU A 294 -8.22 4.95 -7.34
CA LEU A 294 -7.73 6.24 -6.84
C LEU A 294 -7.67 7.30 -7.95
N GLY A 295 -7.13 6.95 -9.12
CA GLY A 295 -6.99 7.87 -10.26
C GLY A 295 -8.32 8.35 -10.81
N ILE A 296 -9.31 7.46 -10.92
CA ILE A 296 -10.66 7.80 -11.39
C ILE A 296 -11.39 8.69 -10.40
N TYR A 297 -11.30 8.38 -9.10
CA TYR A 297 -11.88 9.21 -8.05
C TYR A 297 -11.31 10.64 -8.08
N LEU A 298 -9.98 10.76 -8.22
CA LEU A 298 -9.31 12.05 -8.38
C LEU A 298 -9.74 12.79 -9.63
N PHE A 299 -9.78 12.10 -10.76
CA PHE A 299 -10.19 12.68 -12.04
C PHE A 299 -11.59 13.29 -11.92
N PHE A 300 -12.56 12.55 -11.37
CA PHE A 300 -13.93 13.05 -11.24
C PHE A 300 -14.05 14.23 -10.28
N ILE A 301 -13.37 14.19 -9.14
CA ILE A 301 -13.35 15.33 -8.20
C ILE A 301 -12.81 16.59 -8.90
N ILE A 302 -11.72 16.47 -9.65
CA ILE A 302 -11.09 17.61 -10.35
C ILE A 302 -12.01 18.15 -11.46
N THR A 303 -12.74 17.29 -12.17
CA THR A 303 -13.57 17.71 -13.32
C THR A 303 -14.93 18.29 -12.94
N THR A 304 -15.47 17.95 -11.76
CA THR A 304 -16.87 18.22 -11.43
C THR A 304 -17.04 19.42 -10.48
N ASP A 305 -16.01 19.80 -9.72
CA ASP A 305 -16.13 20.83 -8.69
C ASP A 305 -15.25 22.06 -8.99
N HIS A 306 -15.86 23.11 -9.56
CA HIS A 306 -15.20 24.39 -9.88
C HIS A 306 -15.60 25.56 -8.96
N ASP A 307 -16.46 25.33 -7.98
CA ASP A 307 -16.98 26.39 -7.11
C ASP A 307 -16.11 26.54 -5.84
N GLY A 308 -14.94 27.17 -5.97
CA GLY A 308 -14.08 27.58 -4.84
C GLY A 308 -12.59 27.21 -4.97
N CYS A 309 -11.87 27.23 -3.83
CA CYS A 309 -10.48 26.76 -3.74
C CYS A 309 -10.43 25.22 -3.84
N TRP A 310 -10.55 24.70 -5.06
CA TRP A 310 -10.55 23.28 -5.40
C TRP A 310 -9.32 22.52 -4.85
N GLU A 311 -8.19 23.19 -4.62
CA GLU A 311 -6.99 22.57 -4.04
C GLU A 311 -7.21 22.07 -2.61
N ASN A 312 -7.90 22.85 -1.77
CA ASN A 312 -8.21 22.45 -0.40
C ASN A 312 -9.21 21.29 -0.36
N GLN A 313 -10.16 21.29 -1.30
CA GLN A 313 -11.14 20.23 -1.42
C GLN A 313 -10.48 18.88 -1.71
N ILE A 314 -9.51 18.82 -2.65
CA ILE A 314 -8.75 17.59 -2.91
C ILE A 314 -7.96 17.15 -1.66
N GLY A 315 -7.35 18.10 -0.94
CA GLY A 315 -6.67 17.82 0.31
C GLY A 315 -7.60 17.18 1.35
N ARG A 316 -8.84 17.67 1.47
CA ARG A 316 -9.86 17.15 2.39
C ARG A 316 -10.29 15.73 2.04
N GLU A 317 -10.53 15.45 0.76
CA GLU A 317 -10.89 14.10 0.31
C GLU A 317 -9.73 13.10 0.52
N MET A 318 -8.48 13.51 0.29
CA MET A 318 -7.29 12.71 0.61
C MET A 318 -7.15 12.43 2.11
N TYR A 319 -7.45 13.42 2.94
CA TYR A 319 -7.49 13.27 4.40
C TYR A 319 -8.57 12.24 4.82
N LYS A 320 -9.79 12.38 4.30
CA LYS A 320 -10.89 11.43 4.56
C LYS A 320 -10.51 10.01 4.16
N LEU A 321 -9.91 9.80 2.99
CA LEU A 321 -9.40 8.49 2.54
C LEU A 321 -8.35 7.91 3.50
N CYS A 322 -7.42 8.74 3.99
CA CYS A 322 -6.39 8.31 4.93
C CYS A 322 -7.01 7.82 6.26
N ILE A 323 -7.89 8.62 6.86
CA ILE A 323 -8.59 8.29 8.10
C ILE A 323 -9.49 7.07 7.92
N PHE A 324 -10.25 7.00 6.82
CA PHE A 324 -11.15 5.89 6.53
C PHE A 324 -10.40 4.56 6.35
N ASN A 325 -9.24 4.57 5.69
CA ASN A 325 -8.39 3.39 5.57
C ASN A 325 -7.89 2.88 6.94
N PHE A 326 -7.54 3.81 7.83
CA PHE A 326 -7.17 3.46 9.21
C PHE A 326 -8.36 2.88 9.99
N LEU A 327 -9.51 3.55 9.95
CA LEU A 327 -10.75 3.09 10.61
C LEU A 327 -11.16 1.70 10.10
N THR A 328 -11.08 1.47 8.80
CA THR A 328 -11.35 0.17 8.19
C THR A 328 -10.39 -0.89 8.72
N THR A 329 -9.09 -0.59 8.77
CA THR A 329 -8.08 -1.52 9.31
C THR A 329 -8.36 -1.88 10.78
N PHE A 330 -8.75 -0.89 11.58
CA PHE A 330 -9.18 -1.09 12.96
C PHE A 330 -10.44 -1.96 13.04
N PHE A 331 -11.46 -1.63 12.25
CA PHE A 331 -12.73 -2.34 12.22
C PHE A 331 -12.56 -3.82 11.89
N PHE A 332 -11.85 -4.13 10.81
CA PHE A 332 -11.59 -5.52 10.42
C PHE A 332 -10.78 -6.29 11.47
N ALA A 333 -9.86 -5.64 12.18
CA ALA A 333 -9.08 -6.30 13.23
C ALA A 333 -9.95 -6.67 14.43
N PHE A 334 -10.71 -5.72 14.98
CA PHE A 334 -11.38 -5.88 16.27
C PHE A 334 -12.83 -6.37 16.17
N PHE A 335 -13.55 -6.09 15.08
CA PHE A 335 -14.96 -6.47 14.93
C PHE A 335 -15.16 -7.69 14.03
N ILE A 336 -14.17 -8.03 13.21
CA ILE A 336 -14.28 -9.19 12.30
C ILE A 336 -13.28 -10.28 12.69
N ASN A 337 -11.98 -9.98 12.66
CA ASN A 337 -10.96 -11.01 12.87
C ASN A 337 -10.90 -11.51 14.32
N TYR A 338 -11.00 -10.60 15.30
CA TYR A 338 -10.96 -10.98 16.71
C TYR A 338 -12.20 -11.76 17.18
N PRO A 339 -13.44 -11.33 16.89
CA PRO A 339 -14.63 -12.08 17.30
C PRO A 339 -14.73 -13.42 16.59
N ARG A 340 -14.32 -13.50 15.33
CA ARG A 340 -14.22 -14.78 14.59
C ARG A 340 -13.32 -15.80 15.28
N LYS A 341 -12.26 -15.35 15.95
CA LYS A 341 -11.44 -16.24 16.78
C LYS A 341 -12.11 -16.61 18.08
N LEU A 342 -12.70 -15.64 18.77
CA LEU A 342 -13.38 -15.85 20.05
C LEU A 342 -14.53 -16.86 19.91
N VAL A 343 -15.33 -16.76 18.85
CA VAL A 343 -16.41 -17.72 18.52
C VAL A 343 -15.86 -19.14 18.34
N ARG A 344 -14.67 -19.30 17.76
CA ARG A 344 -14.05 -20.62 17.57
C ARG A 344 -13.54 -21.22 18.88
N GLU A 345 -12.95 -20.40 19.74
CA GLU A 345 -12.44 -20.83 21.04
C GLU A 345 -13.61 -21.18 21.99
N MET A 346 -14.71 -20.44 21.92
CA MET A 346 -15.87 -20.61 22.79
C MET A 346 -16.83 -21.72 22.31
N PHE A 347 -17.02 -21.88 21.00
CA PHE A 347 -17.95 -22.84 20.41
C PHE A 347 -17.30 -23.72 19.33
N PRO A 348 -16.45 -24.68 19.73
CA PRO A 348 -15.75 -25.55 18.79
C PRO A 348 -16.70 -26.49 18.01
N SER A 349 -17.90 -26.78 18.53
CA SER A 349 -18.89 -27.68 17.92
C SER A 349 -19.87 -26.99 16.96
N SER A 350 -19.90 -25.66 16.90
CA SER A 350 -20.88 -24.94 16.07
C SER A 350 -20.50 -24.96 14.59
N CYS A 351 -21.52 -25.07 13.72
CA CYS A 351 -21.36 -25.00 12.26
C CYS A 351 -20.62 -23.72 11.82
N VAL A 352 -20.81 -22.61 12.54
CA VAL A 352 -20.11 -21.34 12.30
C VAL A 352 -18.60 -21.48 12.46
N ALA A 353 -18.11 -22.19 13.48
CA ALA A 353 -16.68 -22.42 13.67
C ALA A 353 -16.08 -23.29 12.54
N ARG A 354 -16.86 -24.25 12.03
CA ARG A 354 -16.48 -25.13 10.91
C ARG A 354 -16.46 -24.41 9.56
N LEU A 355 -17.45 -23.53 9.31
CA LEU A 355 -17.56 -22.74 8.09
C LEU A 355 -16.48 -21.64 8.03
N SER A 356 -16.09 -21.13 9.21
CA SER A 356 -15.20 -19.98 9.27
C SER A 356 -13.80 -20.28 8.75
N GLY A 357 -13.25 -21.49 8.89
CA GLY A 357 -11.90 -21.83 8.37
C GLY A 357 -10.74 -21.03 8.99
N GLN A 358 -9.50 -21.54 8.96
CA GLN A 358 -8.34 -20.86 9.58
C GLN A 358 -8.00 -19.52 8.89
N GLN A 359 -7.80 -18.47 9.69
CA GLN A 359 -7.39 -17.15 9.17
C GLN A 359 -5.89 -17.17 8.86
N GLN A 360 -5.56 -16.97 7.59
CA GLN A 360 -4.18 -16.91 7.11
C GLN A 360 -3.74 -15.46 6.91
N PHE A 361 -2.49 -15.16 7.26
CA PHE A 361 -1.91 -13.84 7.04
C PHE A 361 -1.38 -13.74 5.60
N LEU A 362 -2.26 -13.35 4.66
CA LEU A 362 -1.85 -13.20 3.26
C LEU A 362 -0.97 -11.95 3.11
N ILE A 363 0.35 -12.16 3.12
CA ILE A 363 1.37 -11.11 2.99
C ILE A 363 1.10 -10.22 1.76
N PRO A 364 0.85 -10.75 0.55
CA PRO A 364 0.76 -9.90 -0.64
C PRO A 364 -0.37 -8.87 -0.60
N PHE A 365 -1.56 -9.24 -0.10
CA PHE A 365 -2.68 -8.29 0.04
C PHE A 365 -2.43 -7.25 1.13
N ASN A 366 -1.89 -7.66 2.28
CA ASN A 366 -1.56 -6.71 3.33
C ASN A 366 -0.49 -5.70 2.89
N VAL A 367 0.49 -6.13 2.08
CA VAL A 367 1.48 -5.22 1.49
C VAL A 367 0.82 -4.24 0.53
N LEU A 368 -0.10 -4.73 -0.30
CA LEU A 368 -0.80 -3.91 -1.26
C LEU A 368 -1.67 -2.82 -0.59
N ASP A 369 -2.27 -3.12 0.56
CA ASP A 369 -2.97 -2.13 1.38
C ASP A 369 -2.02 -1.05 1.90
N LEU A 370 -0.82 -1.42 2.36
CA LEU A 370 0.19 -0.46 2.79
C LEU A 370 0.67 0.44 1.65
N VAL A 371 0.86 -0.13 0.46
CA VAL A 371 1.25 0.63 -0.73
C VAL A 371 0.14 1.62 -1.09
N HIS A 372 -1.13 1.18 -1.10
CA HIS A 372 -2.26 2.06 -1.37
C HIS A 372 -2.36 3.24 -0.39
N VAL A 373 -2.21 3.00 0.92
CA VAL A 373 -2.19 4.07 1.93
C VAL A 373 -1.03 5.05 1.69
N GLN A 374 0.13 4.58 1.24
CA GLN A 374 1.24 5.47 0.87
C GLN A 374 0.97 6.27 -0.39
N THR A 375 0.34 5.67 -1.41
CA THR A 375 -0.03 6.39 -2.62
C THR A 375 -0.98 7.54 -2.30
N VAL A 376 -2.00 7.29 -1.46
CA VAL A 376 -2.89 8.35 -0.95
C VAL A 376 -2.10 9.43 -0.21
N SER A 377 -1.16 9.04 0.65
CA SER A 377 -0.33 10.01 1.36
C SER A 377 0.53 10.85 0.43
N TRP A 378 1.15 10.28 -0.60
CA TRP A 378 2.00 11.05 -1.54
C TRP A 378 1.21 11.95 -2.45
N VAL A 379 0.07 11.50 -2.96
CA VAL A 379 -0.81 12.38 -3.76
C VAL A 379 -1.34 13.51 -2.87
N GLY A 380 -1.70 13.20 -1.63
CA GLY A 380 -2.22 14.20 -0.70
C GLY A 380 -1.19 15.20 -0.17
N VAL A 381 0.11 14.88 -0.13
CA VAL A 381 1.17 15.79 0.38
C VAL A 381 1.16 17.17 -0.29
N TYR A 382 0.87 17.24 -1.59
CA TYR A 382 0.81 18.50 -2.31
C TYR A 382 -0.33 19.41 -1.84
N TYR A 383 -1.48 18.83 -1.50
CA TYR A 383 -2.70 19.57 -1.10
C TYR A 383 -2.82 19.72 0.43
N CYS A 384 -2.22 18.77 1.17
CA CYS A 384 -2.27 18.62 2.61
C CYS A 384 -0.85 18.30 3.13
N PRO A 385 0.00 19.31 3.35
CA PRO A 385 1.42 19.08 3.71
C PRO A 385 1.59 18.37 5.05
N LEU A 386 0.65 18.45 6.01
CA LEU A 386 0.74 17.68 7.25
C LEU A 386 0.17 16.26 7.14
N LEU A 387 -0.30 15.83 5.95
CA LEU A 387 -0.80 14.47 5.76
C LEU A 387 0.24 13.37 6.14
N PRO A 388 1.55 13.50 5.88
CA PRO A 388 2.55 12.54 6.36
C PRO A 388 2.63 12.42 7.88
N LEU A 389 2.27 13.46 8.63
CA LEU A 389 2.26 13.41 10.10
C LEU A 389 1.12 12.52 10.57
N ILE A 390 -0.08 12.75 10.02
CA ILE A 390 -1.26 11.90 10.25
C ILE A 390 -0.98 10.47 9.77
N GLY A 391 -0.36 10.33 8.59
CA GLY A 391 0.11 9.07 8.03
C GLY A 391 1.07 8.33 8.96
N THR A 392 2.01 9.05 9.59
CA THR A 392 2.93 8.46 10.57
C THR A 392 2.18 7.88 11.76
N ILE A 393 1.25 8.63 12.34
CA ILE A 393 0.45 8.19 13.49
C ILE A 393 -0.39 6.96 13.13
N THR A 394 -1.09 7.00 11.99
CA THR A 394 -1.93 5.89 11.53
C THR A 394 -1.12 4.65 11.16
N LEU A 395 0.09 4.78 10.60
CA LEU A 395 1.00 3.66 10.31
C LEU A 395 1.56 3.02 11.59
N ILE A 396 1.91 3.82 12.61
CA ILE A 396 2.33 3.30 13.92
C ILE A 396 1.17 2.54 14.57
N ALA A 397 -0.04 3.09 14.56
CA ALA A 397 -1.22 2.39 15.06
C ALA A 397 -1.49 1.11 14.26
N THR A 398 -1.38 1.16 12.93
CA THR A 398 -1.50 -0.01 12.04
C THR A 398 -0.47 -1.09 12.38
N PHE A 399 0.75 -0.72 12.75
CA PHE A 399 1.78 -1.67 13.19
C PHE A 399 1.32 -2.47 14.40
N TYR A 400 0.77 -1.80 15.42
CA TYR A 400 0.27 -2.46 16.63
C TYR A 400 -1.00 -3.28 16.36
N ILE A 401 -1.93 -2.78 15.55
CA ILE A 401 -3.15 -3.48 15.16
C ILE A 401 -2.79 -4.77 14.41
N LYS A 402 -1.94 -4.70 13.38
CA LYS A 402 -1.52 -5.88 12.60
C LYS A 402 -0.70 -6.85 13.44
N LYS A 403 0.13 -6.36 14.38
CA LYS A 403 0.82 -7.20 15.37
C LYS A 403 -0.17 -7.96 16.26
N PHE A 404 -1.20 -7.28 16.76
CA PHE A 404 -2.26 -7.90 17.56
C PHE A 404 -2.99 -8.97 16.75
N THR A 405 -3.47 -8.64 15.56
CA THR A 405 -4.16 -9.58 14.66
C THR A 405 -3.28 -10.79 14.32
N LEU A 406 -1.98 -10.59 14.07
CA LEU A 406 -1.07 -11.71 13.80
C LEU A 406 -0.90 -12.62 15.04
N LEU A 407 -0.58 -12.04 16.20
CA LEU A 407 -0.25 -12.82 17.40
C LEU A 407 -1.47 -13.47 18.04
N ARG A 408 -2.65 -12.84 17.91
CA ARG A 408 -3.88 -13.33 18.49
C ARG A 408 -4.71 -14.10 17.49
N CYS A 409 -4.91 -13.62 16.26
CA CYS A 409 -5.92 -14.17 15.34
C CYS A 409 -5.37 -15.15 14.30
N CYS A 410 -4.10 -15.05 13.92
CA CYS A 410 -3.50 -15.88 12.87
C CYS A 410 -2.78 -17.10 13.44
N GLU A 411 -2.89 -18.21 12.73
CA GLU A 411 -2.07 -19.39 12.98
C GLU A 411 -0.79 -19.32 12.15
N ALA A 412 0.30 -19.91 12.64
CA ALA A 412 1.56 -19.95 11.90
C ALA A 412 1.38 -20.77 10.62
N GLU A 413 1.62 -20.15 9.47
CA GLU A 413 1.44 -20.80 8.17
C GLU A 413 2.51 -21.89 7.99
N GLN A 414 2.11 -23.17 8.00
CA GLN A 414 3.02 -24.27 7.68
C GLN A 414 3.30 -24.43 6.18
N ARG A 415 2.46 -23.86 5.30
CA ARG A 415 2.69 -23.80 3.84
C ARG A 415 3.27 -22.45 3.46
N MET A 416 4.58 -22.28 3.65
CA MET A 416 5.25 -21.09 3.13
C MET A 416 5.46 -21.18 1.62
N PHE A 417 5.20 -20.05 0.95
CA PHE A 417 5.59 -19.76 -0.42
C PHE A 417 7.07 -20.05 -0.65
N ARG A 418 7.38 -20.50 -1.88
CA ARG A 418 8.72 -20.80 -2.42
C ARG A 418 9.77 -19.91 -1.78
N GLY A 419 10.89 -20.51 -1.37
CA GLY A 419 12.05 -19.83 -0.78
C GLY A 419 12.80 -18.91 -1.76
N SER A 420 12.11 -18.06 -2.50
CA SER A 420 12.62 -16.74 -2.84
C SER A 420 12.45 -15.90 -1.60
N SER A 421 13.58 -15.47 -1.01
CA SER A 421 13.58 -14.55 0.13
C SER A 421 12.48 -13.50 -0.08
N PRO A 422 11.57 -13.25 0.88
CA PRO A 422 10.40 -12.37 0.73
C PRO A 422 10.75 -10.91 0.43
N ARG A 423 12.02 -10.59 0.15
CA ARG A 423 12.48 -9.37 -0.51
C ARG A 423 12.27 -9.43 -2.04
N CYS A 424 12.26 -10.60 -2.66
CA CYS A 424 12.19 -10.79 -4.11
C CYS A 424 10.80 -10.48 -4.69
N CYS A 425 9.74 -11.11 -4.16
CA CYS A 425 8.37 -10.77 -4.56
C CYS A 425 8.00 -9.34 -4.14
N PHE A 426 8.54 -8.87 -3.00
CA PHE A 426 8.31 -7.51 -2.50
C PHE A 426 8.93 -6.45 -3.42
N THR A 427 10.14 -6.69 -3.93
CA THR A 427 10.81 -5.75 -4.83
C THR A 427 10.16 -5.77 -6.22
N SER A 428 9.75 -6.94 -6.72
CA SER A 428 9.02 -7.04 -7.98
C SER A 428 7.62 -6.40 -7.89
N CYS A 429 6.90 -6.56 -6.77
CA CYS A 429 5.64 -5.86 -6.51
C CYS A 429 5.82 -4.35 -6.27
N CYS A 430 6.88 -3.91 -5.60
CA CYS A 430 7.20 -2.48 -5.47
C CYS A 430 7.63 -1.85 -6.80
N CYS A 431 8.32 -2.59 -7.68
CA CYS A 431 8.65 -2.16 -9.04
C CYS A 431 7.41 -2.06 -9.94
N SER A 432 6.50 -3.04 -9.88
CA SER A 432 5.31 -3.07 -10.73
C SER A 432 4.17 -2.17 -10.23
N ALA A 433 4.20 -1.76 -8.96
CA ALA A 433 3.21 -0.85 -8.35
C ALA A 433 3.61 0.62 -8.43
N TRP A 434 4.74 0.94 -9.06
CA TRP A 434 5.20 2.31 -9.24
C TRP A 434 5.03 2.73 -10.70
N PRO A 435 4.08 3.63 -11.03
CA PRO A 435 4.03 4.19 -12.35
C PRO A 435 5.24 5.11 -12.56
N SER A 436 5.90 4.98 -13.71
CA SER A 436 6.79 6.02 -14.22
C SER A 436 6.05 7.37 -14.22
N PRO A 437 6.67 8.48 -13.80
CA PRO A 437 6.01 9.77 -13.62
C PRO A 437 5.45 10.43 -14.90
N GLU A 438 5.48 9.75 -16.04
CA GLU A 438 4.98 10.25 -17.33
C GLU A 438 3.46 10.07 -17.51
N SER A 439 2.81 9.19 -16.74
CA SER A 439 1.38 8.86 -16.95
C SER A 439 0.39 9.67 -16.10
N LEU A 440 0.84 10.66 -15.32
CA LEU A 440 0.01 11.36 -14.32
C LEU A 440 -0.22 12.85 -14.59
N TRP A 441 0.15 13.38 -15.76
CA TRP A 441 0.03 14.82 -16.06
C TRP A 441 -1.09 15.14 -17.08
N PRO A 442 -1.82 16.26 -16.91
CA PRO A 442 -2.80 16.72 -17.89
C PRO A 442 -2.15 17.12 -19.23
N PRO A 443 -2.87 17.04 -20.36
CA PRO A 443 -2.31 17.20 -21.72
C PRO A 443 -1.85 18.63 -22.08
N THR A 444 -1.85 19.58 -21.15
CA THR A 444 -1.47 20.98 -21.42
C THR A 444 -0.01 21.33 -21.14
N PHE A 445 0.81 20.39 -20.65
CA PHE A 445 2.23 20.61 -20.36
C PHE A 445 3.21 19.84 -21.29
N SER A 446 2.73 19.27 -22.40
CA SER A 446 3.55 18.41 -23.29
C SER A 446 4.46 19.16 -24.27
N THR A 447 4.46 20.50 -24.30
CA THR A 447 5.15 21.26 -25.35
C THR A 447 6.48 21.91 -24.96
N LEU A 448 7.04 21.64 -23.77
CA LEU A 448 8.28 22.33 -23.34
C LEU A 448 9.46 21.47 -22.86
N CYS A 449 9.40 20.14 -22.96
CA CYS A 449 10.55 19.27 -22.66
C CYS A 449 10.79 18.21 -23.74
N HIS A 450 11.18 18.64 -24.95
CA HIS A 450 11.91 17.77 -25.89
C HIS A 450 13.41 18.05 -25.75
N CYS A 451 14.12 17.25 -24.93
CA CYS A 451 15.54 16.95 -25.14
C CYS A 451 15.97 15.67 -24.41
N PRO A 452 16.80 14.81 -25.04
CA PRO A 452 17.07 13.45 -24.58
C PRO A 452 18.26 13.40 -23.62
N LEU A 453 18.10 12.79 -22.44
CA LEU A 453 19.18 12.59 -21.47
C LEU A 453 19.22 11.14 -20.97
N VAL A 454 19.26 10.19 -21.91
CA VAL A 454 19.28 8.73 -21.64
C VAL A 454 20.56 8.03 -22.17
N VAL A 455 21.57 8.76 -22.69
CA VAL A 455 22.73 8.13 -23.36
C VAL A 455 24.08 8.26 -22.62
N LEU A 456 24.18 8.90 -21.45
CA LEU A 456 25.49 9.31 -20.90
C LEU A 456 26.07 8.54 -19.70
N LEU A 457 25.65 7.30 -19.43
CA LEU A 457 26.39 6.41 -18.51
C LEU A 457 26.57 5.01 -19.08
N GLY A 458 27.18 4.96 -20.27
CA GLY A 458 28.07 3.85 -20.62
C GLY A 458 29.44 4.12 -20.02
N MET A 459 29.88 3.26 -19.11
CA MET A 459 31.31 3.04 -18.86
C MET A 459 31.54 1.54 -18.72
N ASP A 460 32.02 0.97 -19.82
CA ASP A 460 32.81 -0.24 -19.88
C ASP A 460 34.11 -0.07 -19.08
N THR A 461 34.45 -1.08 -18.28
CA THR A 461 35.80 -1.58 -17.94
C THR A 461 35.54 -2.74 -16.96
N VAL A 462 35.58 -4.02 -17.36
CA VAL A 462 36.79 -4.84 -17.59
C VAL A 462 37.86 -4.61 -16.52
N PHE A 463 37.68 -5.18 -15.34
CA PHE A 463 38.51 -6.25 -14.75
C PHE A 463 37.91 -6.73 -13.42
#